data_AF-A0A367IRW8-F1
#
_entry.id   AF-A0A367IRW8-F1
#
_cell.length_a   1.000
_cell.length_b   1.000
_cell.length_c   1.000
_cell.angle_alpha   90.00
_cell.angle_beta   90.00
_cell.angle_gamma   90.00
#
_symmetry.space_group_name_H-M   'P 1'
#
loop_
_entity.id
_entity.type
_entity.pdbx_description
1 polymer ?
#
loop_
_entity_poly.entity_id
_entity_poly.type
_entity_poly.pdbx_seq_one_letter_code
_entity_poly.pdbx_strand_id
1 'polypeptide(L)'
;MRTLSLPTPNPVETVMQVLCLNSIDNVLKKDIYNIKDVFFKSESSKEMYAFISSLQEKNYLVQFTVDSQNCICSVFFTHEEAIKEARMMPESVIVDATYKTNVHKLTFVNIVGASNVTSANSGRESLQLFPIACAWVSNELETTYTWVFEQYSDYSNGYDD
;
A
#
# COMPACT_ATOMS: atom_id res chain seq x y z
N MET A 1 -11.53 6.14 38.00
CA MET A 1 -12.48 6.38 36.89
C MET A 1 -12.01 5.52 35.71
N ARG A 2 -12.66 4.36 35.47
CA ARG A 2 -12.32 3.47 34.34
C ARG A 2 -13.18 3.87 33.16
N THR A 3 -12.57 4.42 32.12
CA THR A 3 -13.21 4.59 30.81
C THR A 3 -13.28 3.23 30.14
N LEU A 4 -14.47 2.61 30.16
CA LEU A 4 -14.79 1.51 29.26
C LEU A 4 -14.91 2.12 27.86
N SER A 5 -13.95 1.84 26.98
CA SER A 5 -14.13 2.04 25.55
C SER A 5 -15.26 1.12 25.10
N LEU A 6 -16.42 1.70 24.75
CA LEU A 6 -17.46 0.94 24.06
C LEU A 6 -16.86 0.44 22.73
N PRO A 7 -16.94 -0.86 22.42
CA PRO A 7 -16.56 -1.33 21.10
C PRO A 7 -17.44 -0.59 20.09
N THR A 8 -16.83 0.03 19.10
CA THR A 8 -17.55 0.57 17.95
C THR A 8 -18.53 -0.51 17.47
N PRO A 9 -19.84 -0.24 17.39
CA PRO A 9 -20.81 -1.26 17.00
C PRO A 9 -20.41 -1.84 15.64
N ASN A 10 -20.38 -3.17 15.53
CA ASN A 10 -20.15 -3.82 14.24
C ASN A 10 -21.25 -3.36 13.27
N PRO A 11 -20.93 -2.61 12.19
CA PRO A 11 -21.94 -1.98 11.33
C PRO A 11 -22.93 -3.00 10.74
N VAL A 12 -22.48 -4.24 10.53
CA VAL A 12 -23.31 -5.33 9.99
C VAL A 12 -24.36 -5.79 11.00
N GLU A 13 -24.02 -5.83 12.29
CA GLU A 13 -24.97 -6.21 13.34
C GLU A 13 -26.01 -5.13 13.58
N THR A 14 -25.61 -3.86 13.51
CA THR A 14 -26.53 -2.73 13.56
C THR A 14 -27.50 -2.74 12.39
N VAL A 15 -27.02 -2.96 11.16
CA VAL A 15 -27.90 -3.05 9.98
C VAL A 15 -28.84 -4.26 10.07
N MET A 16 -28.36 -5.42 10.53
CA MET A 16 -29.23 -6.59 10.78
C MET A 16 -30.33 -6.28 11.79
N GLN A 17 -30.01 -5.62 12.91
CA GLN A 17 -31.00 -5.23 13.91
C GLN A 17 -32.05 -4.29 13.32
N VAL A 18 -31.64 -3.29 12.52
CA VAL A 18 -32.57 -2.37 11.86
C VAL A 18 -33.49 -3.13 10.88
N LEU A 19 -32.97 -4.07 10.09
CA LEU A 19 -33.79 -4.87 9.17
C LEU A 19 -34.81 -5.73 9.94
N CYS A 20 -34.39 -6.39 11.02
CA CYS A 20 -35.31 -7.14 11.88
C CYS A 20 -36.40 -6.25 12.50
N LEU A 21 -36.04 -5.05 12.97
CA LEU A 21 -37.01 -4.08 13.51
C LEU A 21 -38.03 -3.62 12.46
N ASN A 22 -37.66 -3.62 11.18
CA ASN A 22 -38.54 -3.29 10.06
C ASN A 22 -39.23 -4.51 9.44
N SER A 23 -39.19 -5.68 10.10
CA SER A 23 -39.79 -6.94 9.60
C SER A 23 -39.25 -7.39 8.24
N ILE A 24 -37.98 -7.10 7.95
CA ILE A 24 -37.27 -7.58 6.77
C ILE A 24 -36.39 -8.76 7.21
N ASP A 25 -36.79 -9.98 6.86
CA ASP A 25 -36.16 -11.24 7.30
C ASP A 25 -35.53 -12.06 6.16
N ASN A 26 -35.68 -11.60 4.92
CA ASN A 26 -35.14 -12.25 3.71
C ASN A 26 -33.69 -11.83 3.38
N VAL A 27 -33.04 -11.06 4.25
CA VAL A 27 -31.66 -10.57 4.07
C VAL A 27 -30.71 -11.34 4.97
N LEU A 28 -29.71 -12.00 4.40
CA LEU A 28 -28.65 -12.68 5.15
C LEU A 28 -27.54 -11.71 5.52
N LYS A 29 -26.78 -12.00 6.59
CA LYS A 29 -25.55 -11.26 6.92
C LYS A 29 -24.61 -11.13 5.72
N LYS A 30 -24.51 -12.18 4.90
CA LYS A 30 -23.70 -12.20 3.67
C LYS A 30 -24.16 -11.13 2.67
N ASP A 31 -25.46 -10.87 2.57
CA ASP A 31 -25.99 -9.87 1.65
C ASP A 31 -25.60 -8.46 2.09
N ILE A 32 -25.60 -8.18 3.39
CA ILE A 32 -25.08 -6.92 3.94
C ILE A 32 -23.58 -6.79 3.68
N TYR A 33 -22.80 -7.87 3.86
CA TYR A 33 -21.38 -7.86 3.51
C TYR A 33 -21.16 -7.59 2.01
N ASN A 34 -21.95 -8.20 1.13
CA ASN A 34 -21.87 -7.99 -0.32
C ASN A 34 -22.23 -6.56 -0.70
N ILE A 35 -23.33 -6.02 -0.15
CA ILE A 35 -23.76 -4.64 -0.36
C ILE A 35 -22.69 -3.67 0.13
N LYS A 36 -22.14 -3.91 1.33
CA LYS A 36 -21.01 -3.16 1.87
C LYS A 36 -19.83 -3.19 0.90
N ASP A 37 -19.40 -4.36 0.43
CA ASP A 37 -18.29 -4.49 -0.52
C ASP A 37 -18.53 -3.68 -1.80
N VAL A 38 -19.75 -3.69 -2.33
CA VAL A 38 -20.14 -2.92 -3.53
C VAL A 38 -20.06 -1.41 -3.29
N PHE A 39 -20.62 -0.91 -2.17
CA PHE A 39 -20.59 0.52 -1.86
C PHE A 39 -19.16 1.01 -1.62
N PHE A 40 -18.37 0.29 -0.81
CA PHE A 40 -17.00 0.66 -0.47
C PHE A 40 -16.02 0.47 -1.63
N LYS A 41 -16.28 -0.39 -2.63
CA LYS A 41 -15.43 -0.49 -3.85
C LYS A 41 -15.32 0.83 -4.61
N SER A 42 -16.41 1.61 -4.65
CA SER A 42 -16.44 2.89 -5.34
C SER A 42 -15.70 4.00 -4.58
N GLU A 43 -15.68 3.93 -3.25
CA GLU A 43 -14.94 4.87 -2.39
C GLU A 43 -13.47 4.49 -2.28
N SER A 44 -13.16 3.19 -2.18
CA SER A 44 -11.81 2.69 -2.03
C SER A 44 -10.94 3.01 -3.26
N SER A 45 -11.53 2.97 -4.46
CA SER A 45 -10.82 3.46 -5.66
C SER A 45 -10.44 4.95 -5.50
N LYS A 46 -11.35 5.79 -4.99
CA LYS A 46 -11.08 7.23 -4.74
C LYS A 46 -10.01 7.43 -3.66
N GLU A 47 -9.98 6.60 -2.62
CA GLU A 47 -8.94 6.63 -1.57
C GLU A 47 -7.56 6.34 -2.16
N MET A 48 -7.44 5.35 -3.05
CA MET A 48 -6.16 5.04 -3.70
C MET A 48 -5.73 6.15 -4.67
N TYR A 49 -6.66 6.75 -5.42
CA TYR A 49 -6.34 7.93 -6.23
C TYR A 49 -5.87 9.10 -5.36
N ALA A 50 -6.51 9.37 -4.22
CA ALA A 50 -6.08 10.41 -3.29
C ALA A 50 -4.69 10.13 -2.69
N PHE A 51 -4.38 8.86 -2.40
CA PHE A 51 -3.05 8.43 -1.99
C PHE A 51 -1.99 8.71 -3.06
N ILE A 52 -2.25 8.32 -4.32
CA ILE A 52 -1.37 8.59 -5.45
C ILE A 52 -1.16 10.10 -5.66
N SER A 53 -2.24 10.89 -5.62
CA SER A 53 -2.16 12.35 -5.72
C SER A 53 -1.27 12.94 -4.61
N SER A 54 -1.43 12.47 -3.37
CA SER A 54 -0.60 12.95 -2.26
C SER A 54 0.88 12.58 -2.41
N LEU A 55 1.20 11.43 -3.01
CA LEU A 55 2.56 11.05 -3.33
C LEU A 55 3.16 11.99 -4.39
N GLN A 56 2.43 12.24 -5.47
CA GLN A 56 2.86 13.13 -6.55
C GLN A 56 3.05 14.57 -6.05
N GLU A 57 2.15 15.08 -5.19
CA GLU A 57 2.29 16.39 -4.53
C GLU A 57 3.55 16.49 -3.67
N LYS A 58 4.04 15.36 -3.14
CA LYS A 58 5.28 15.26 -2.37
C LYS A 58 6.49 14.90 -3.23
N ASN A 59 6.38 15.05 -4.56
CA ASN A 59 7.44 14.75 -5.54
C ASN A 59 7.91 13.29 -5.55
N TYR A 60 7.06 12.35 -5.16
CA TYR A 60 7.33 10.94 -5.40
C TYR A 60 7.11 10.62 -6.88
N LEU A 61 7.98 9.76 -7.40
CA LEU A 61 7.81 9.09 -8.67
C LEU A 61 6.80 7.95 -8.45
N VAL A 62 5.73 7.92 -9.25
CA VAL A 62 4.63 6.96 -9.07
C VAL A 62 4.26 6.31 -10.40
N GLN A 63 4.10 4.99 -10.39
CA GLN A 63 3.53 4.20 -11.49
C GLN A 63 2.40 3.35 -10.95
N PHE A 64 1.37 3.12 -11.74
CA PHE A 64 0.26 2.27 -11.32
C PHE A 64 -0.39 1.58 -12.50
N THR A 65 -1.06 0.46 -12.23
CA THR A 65 -1.84 -0.30 -13.20
C THR A 65 -3.29 -0.39 -12.75
N VAL A 66 -4.18 -0.57 -13.73
CA VAL A 66 -5.61 -0.77 -13.51
C VAL A 66 -6.06 -2.11 -14.09
N ASP A 67 -7.08 -2.70 -13.49
CA ASP A 67 -7.71 -3.92 -13.99
C ASP A 67 -8.76 -3.63 -15.08
N SER A 68 -9.43 -4.70 -15.55
CA SER A 68 -10.50 -4.59 -16.56
C SER A 68 -11.73 -3.78 -16.12
N GLN A 69 -11.85 -3.48 -14.82
CA GLN A 69 -12.91 -2.68 -14.22
C GLN A 69 -12.44 -1.24 -13.95
N ASN A 70 -11.24 -0.87 -14.42
CA ASN A 70 -10.61 0.42 -14.21
C ASN A 70 -10.33 0.73 -12.72
N CYS A 71 -10.16 -0.32 -11.91
CA CYS A 71 -9.75 -0.23 -10.52
C CYS A 71 -8.23 -0.36 -10.41
N ILE A 72 -7.61 0.47 -9.57
CA ILE A 72 -6.16 0.42 -9.34
C ILE A 72 -5.81 -0.92 -8.68
N CYS A 73 -4.93 -1.69 -9.32
CA CYS A 73 -4.56 -3.03 -8.88
C CYS A 73 -3.09 -3.16 -8.46
N SER A 74 -2.22 -2.26 -8.94
CA SER A 74 -0.86 -2.11 -8.42
C SER A 74 -0.43 -0.65 -8.43
N VAL A 75 0.37 -0.23 -7.46
CA VAL A 75 0.96 1.11 -7.34
C VAL A 75 2.41 0.97 -6.90
N PHE A 76 3.35 1.41 -7.70
CA PHE A 76 4.77 1.54 -7.36
C PHE A 76 5.07 3.00 -7.05
N PHE A 77 5.88 3.27 -6.03
CA PHE A 77 6.33 4.62 -5.73
C PHE A 77 7.72 4.66 -5.09
N THR A 78 8.48 5.70 -5.42
CA THR A 78 9.83 5.95 -4.92
C THR A 78 10.13 7.46 -4.88
N HIS A 79 11.22 7.85 -4.25
CA HIS A 79 11.73 9.22 -4.26
C HIS A 79 13.08 9.26 -4.98
N GLU A 80 13.35 10.32 -5.73
CA GLU A 80 14.59 10.45 -6.50
C GLU A 80 15.85 10.32 -5.62
N GLU A 81 15.84 10.93 -4.42
CA GLU A 81 16.95 10.81 -3.46
C GLU A 81 17.18 9.36 -3.01
N ALA A 82 16.11 8.57 -2.87
CA ALA A 82 16.20 7.16 -2.49
C ALA A 82 16.83 6.33 -3.61
N ILE A 83 16.51 6.61 -4.87
CA ILE A 83 17.16 5.99 -6.03
C ILE A 83 18.64 6.37 -6.10
N LYS A 84 18.98 7.64 -5.86
CA LYS A 84 20.37 8.11 -5.79
C LYS A 84 21.16 7.40 -4.69
N GLU A 85 20.58 7.27 -3.50
CA GLU A 85 21.20 6.54 -2.38
C GLU A 85 21.39 5.05 -2.72
N ALA A 86 20.39 4.41 -3.33
CA ALA A 86 20.47 3.02 -3.78
C ALA A 86 21.57 2.79 -4.83
N ARG A 87 21.76 3.74 -5.77
CA ARG A 87 22.84 3.66 -6.77
C ARG A 87 24.22 3.84 -6.15
N MET A 88 24.34 4.66 -5.11
CA MET A 88 25.59 4.81 -4.37
C MET A 88 25.93 3.56 -3.55
N MET A 89 24.92 2.84 -3.06
CA MET A 89 25.04 1.68 -2.16
C MET A 89 24.35 0.42 -2.74
N PRO A 90 24.85 -0.15 -3.86
CA PRO A 90 24.19 -1.26 -4.56
C PRO A 90 24.42 -2.64 -3.93
N GLU A 91 25.14 -2.74 -2.81
CA GLU A 91 25.66 -4.00 -2.28
C GLU A 91 24.59 -4.92 -1.72
N SER A 92 23.50 -4.36 -1.18
CA SER A 92 22.41 -5.16 -0.64
C SER A 92 21.06 -4.46 -0.73
N VAL A 93 20.08 -5.20 -1.25
CA VAL A 93 18.67 -4.82 -1.31
C VAL A 93 17.87 -5.89 -0.58
N ILE A 94 16.98 -5.45 0.29
CA ILE A 94 16.07 -6.30 1.06
C ILE A 94 14.65 -5.97 0.59
N VAL A 95 13.89 -7.02 0.28
CA VAL A 95 12.50 -6.91 -0.13
C VAL A 95 11.65 -7.67 0.87
N ASP A 96 10.67 -7.00 1.45
CA ASP A 96 9.71 -7.58 2.39
C ASP A 96 8.28 -7.35 1.90
N ALA A 97 7.41 -8.35 2.12
CA ALA A 97 6.00 -8.28 1.75
C ALA A 97 5.13 -8.40 3.01
N THR A 98 4.34 -7.36 3.28
CA THR A 98 3.41 -7.33 4.42
C THR A 98 1.95 -7.40 3.95
N TYR A 99 1.23 -8.33 4.56
CA TYR A 99 -0.14 -8.70 4.18
C TYR A 99 -1.20 -7.92 4.96
N LYS A 100 -2.37 -7.74 4.33
CA LYS A 100 -3.60 -7.24 4.97
C LYS A 100 -3.44 -5.86 5.64
N THR A 101 -2.62 -5.00 5.05
CA THR A 101 -2.26 -3.69 5.62
C THR A 101 -3.22 -2.57 5.20
N ASN A 102 -4.10 -2.78 4.21
CA ASN A 102 -5.07 -1.77 3.76
C ASN A 102 -6.47 -2.35 3.46
N VAL A 103 -7.46 -1.44 3.34
CA VAL A 103 -8.86 -1.78 3.04
C VAL A 103 -9.06 -2.39 1.65
N HIS A 104 -8.09 -2.20 0.74
CA HIS A 104 -8.06 -2.77 -0.60
C HIS A 104 -7.51 -4.20 -0.64
N LYS A 105 -7.01 -4.73 0.49
CA LYS A 105 -6.36 -6.04 0.61
C LYS A 105 -5.15 -6.21 -0.32
N LEU A 106 -4.51 -5.11 -0.73
CA LEU A 106 -3.26 -5.18 -1.49
C LEU A 106 -2.12 -5.56 -0.54
N THR A 107 -1.18 -6.36 -1.04
CA THR A 107 0.08 -6.64 -0.36
C THR A 107 0.97 -5.40 -0.46
N PHE A 108 1.59 -5.03 0.65
CA PHE A 108 2.62 -4.00 0.67
C PHE A 108 3.98 -4.63 0.42
N VAL A 109 4.67 -4.25 -0.64
CA VAL A 109 6.05 -4.61 -0.92
C VAL A 109 6.93 -3.43 -0.54
N ASN A 110 7.87 -3.65 0.38
CA ASN A 110 8.83 -2.65 0.81
C ASN A 110 10.23 -3.05 0.32
N ILE A 111 10.91 -2.13 -0.37
CA ILE A 111 12.27 -2.32 -0.90
C ILE A 111 13.17 -1.35 -0.15
N VAL A 112 14.15 -1.89 0.56
CA VAL A 112 15.10 -1.12 1.37
C VAL A 112 16.52 -1.53 1.04
N GLY A 113 17.45 -0.58 1.09
CA GLY A 113 18.88 -0.86 1.01
C GLY A 113 19.45 -1.00 2.41
N ALA A 114 20.57 -1.71 2.55
CA ALA A 114 21.35 -1.69 3.77
C ALA A 114 22.72 -1.06 3.52
N SER A 115 23.08 -0.09 4.36
CA SER A 115 24.37 0.59 4.33
C SER A 115 25.13 0.34 5.64
N ASN A 116 26.39 -0.03 5.51
CA ASN A 116 27.35 -0.11 6.61
C ASN A 116 28.29 1.11 6.64
N VAL A 117 28.04 2.12 5.80
CA VAL A 117 28.91 3.29 5.69
C VAL A 117 28.66 4.22 6.87
N THR A 118 29.58 4.16 7.83
CA THR A 118 29.65 5.08 8.97
C THR A 118 30.32 6.37 8.50
N SER A 119 29.57 7.45 8.33
CA SER A 119 30.17 8.79 8.17
C SER A 119 30.40 9.41 9.54
N ALA A 120 31.60 9.96 9.78
CA ALA A 120 31.96 10.65 11.02
C ALA A 120 31.01 11.81 11.38
N ASN A 121 30.28 12.34 10.38
CA ASN A 121 29.31 13.42 10.54
C ASN A 121 27.86 12.94 10.64
N SER A 122 27.61 11.64 10.46
CA SER A 122 26.25 11.08 10.44
C SER A 122 25.75 10.64 11.83
N GLY A 123 26.66 10.48 12.81
CA GLY A 123 26.33 9.92 14.12
C GLY A 123 25.93 8.43 14.07
N ARG A 124 26.26 7.73 12.98
CA ARG A 124 25.84 6.36 12.70
C ARG A 124 27.04 5.42 12.88
N GLU A 125 27.01 4.59 13.91
CA GLU A 125 28.08 3.63 14.27
C GLU A 125 27.75 2.18 13.85
N SER A 126 26.61 1.94 13.18
CA SER A 126 26.09 0.60 12.87
C SER A 126 25.41 0.51 11.51
N LEU A 127 25.12 -0.73 11.08
CA LEU A 127 24.32 -1.06 9.89
C LEU A 127 22.97 -0.31 9.92
N GLN A 128 22.62 0.35 8.82
CA GLN A 128 21.36 1.06 8.69
C GLN A 128 20.60 0.66 7.43
N LEU A 129 19.28 0.67 7.54
CA LEU A 129 18.38 0.52 6.41
C LEU A 129 17.98 1.90 5.90
N PHE A 130 17.93 2.07 4.59
CA PHE A 130 17.37 3.25 3.94
C PHE A 130 16.26 2.82 2.97
N PRO A 131 15.17 3.61 2.84
CA PRO A 131 14.10 3.27 1.92
C PRO A 131 14.58 3.42 0.48
N ILE A 132 14.20 2.49 -0.39
CA ILE A 132 14.46 2.59 -1.84
C ILE A 132 13.14 2.86 -2.56
N ALA A 133 12.18 1.94 -2.44
CA ALA A 133 10.91 2.02 -3.12
C ALA A 133 9.87 1.16 -2.42
N CYS A 134 8.61 1.42 -2.73
CA CYS A 134 7.49 0.67 -2.19
C CYS A 134 6.51 0.33 -3.31
N ALA A 135 5.76 -0.75 -3.13
CA ALA A 135 4.65 -1.06 -4.00
C ALA A 135 3.44 -1.60 -3.24
N TRP A 136 2.25 -1.24 -3.71
CA TRP A 136 1.00 -1.93 -3.41
C TRP A 136 0.69 -2.87 -4.56
N VAL A 137 0.44 -4.15 -4.30
CA VAL A 137 0.17 -5.14 -5.35
C VAL A 137 -1.04 -6.01 -5.03
N SER A 138 -1.83 -6.33 -6.05
CA SER A 138 -3.07 -7.11 -5.90
C SER A 138 -2.85 -8.60 -5.68
N ASN A 139 -1.69 -9.13 -6.05
CA ASN A 139 -1.31 -10.52 -5.89
C ASN A 139 0.22 -10.65 -5.88
N GLU A 140 0.70 -11.77 -5.35
CA GLU A 140 2.13 -12.09 -5.23
C GLU A 140 2.59 -13.06 -6.31
N LEU A 141 2.16 -12.84 -7.55
CA LEU A 141 2.62 -13.62 -8.69
C LEU A 141 3.97 -13.10 -9.19
N GLU A 142 4.73 -13.98 -9.84
CA GLU A 142 6.01 -13.64 -10.47
C GLU A 142 5.88 -12.45 -11.42
N THR A 143 4.81 -12.40 -12.22
CA THR A 143 4.54 -11.27 -13.14
C THR A 143 4.39 -9.94 -12.40
N THR A 144 3.80 -9.97 -11.21
CA THR A 144 3.55 -8.78 -10.41
C THR A 144 4.83 -8.27 -9.75
N TYR A 145 5.67 -9.17 -9.22
CA TYR A 145 7.00 -8.80 -8.75
C TYR A 145 7.93 -8.34 -9.88
N THR A 146 7.84 -8.99 -11.05
CA THR A 146 8.60 -8.58 -12.24
C THR A 146 8.26 -7.15 -12.60
N TRP A 147 6.97 -6.81 -12.67
CA TRP A 147 6.53 -5.43 -12.90
C TRP A 147 7.09 -4.44 -11.86
N VAL A 148 7.08 -4.79 -10.57
CA VAL A 148 7.66 -3.94 -9.50
C VAL A 148 9.15 -3.68 -9.73
N PHE A 149 9.93 -4.71 -10.06
CA PHE A 149 11.37 -4.58 -10.29
C PHE A 149 11.70 -3.88 -11.61
N GLU A 150 10.87 -4.03 -12.64
CA GLU A 150 10.96 -3.26 -13.88
C GLU A 150 10.79 -1.76 -13.58
N GLN A 151 9.79 -1.37 -12.79
CA GLN A 151 9.60 0.04 -12.42
C GLN A 151 10.84 0.59 -11.68
N TYR A 152 11.39 -0.18 -10.73
CA TYR A 152 12.63 0.21 -10.05
C TYR A 152 13.82 0.34 -11.01
N SER A 153 13.96 -0.58 -11.97
CA SER A 153 15.03 -0.54 -12.97
C SER A 153 14.91 0.67 -13.89
N ASP A 154 13.70 0.96 -14.38
CA ASP A 154 13.41 2.09 -15.25
C ASP A 154 13.78 3.42 -14.57
N TYR A 155 13.39 3.59 -13.31
CA TYR A 155 13.77 4.76 -12.54
C TYR A 155 15.26 4.81 -12.19
N SER A 156 15.91 3.66 -11.97
CA SER A 156 17.34 3.65 -11.66
C SER A 156 18.19 4.03 -12.88
N ASN A 157 17.78 3.62 -14.09
CA ASN A 157 18.48 3.88 -15.34
C ASN A 157 18.12 5.23 -15.98
N GLY A 158 16.98 5.84 -15.62
CA GLY A 158 16.51 7.10 -16.20
C GLY A 158 17.23 8.37 -15.71
N TYR A 159 18.11 8.26 -14.70
CA TYR A 159 18.86 9.39 -14.13
C TYR A 159 20.36 9.32 -14.49
N ASP A 160 20.68 9.27 -15.77
CA ASP A 160 22.05 9.48 -16.24
C ASP A 160 22.23 10.97 -16.57
N ASP A 161 22.75 11.74 -15.60
CA ASP A 161 23.31 13.08 -15.80
C ASP A 161 24.84 13.01 -15.96
#